data_AF-A0A508A027-F1
#
_entry.id   AF-A0A508A027-F1
#
_cell.length_a   1.000
_cell.length_b   1.000
_cell.length_c   1.000
_cell.angle_alpha   90.00
_cell.angle_beta   90.00
_cell.angle_gamma   90.00
#
_symmetry.space_group_name_H-M   'P 1'
#
loop_
_entity.id
_entity.type
_entity.pdbx_description
1 polymer ?
#
loop_
_entity_poly.entity_id
_entity_poly.type
_entity_poly.pdbx_seq_one_letter_code
_entity_poly.pdbx_strand_id
1 'polypeptide(L)'
;MSATGITTGYGAMRMTADQPLKNAPRGWPIDYPRINFLRWKGAAVVQEWDTDAWMYTSQVHAENRAVWAAVDPLRAWLDDHVSQ
;
A
#
# COMPACT_ATOMS: atom_id res chain seq x y z
N MET A 1 -16.74 -26.90 8.07
CA MET A 1 -15.86 -27.01 6.89
C MET A 1 -16.15 -25.85 5.94
N SER A 2 -15.38 -24.78 6.07
CA SER A 2 -14.99 -23.89 4.98
C SER A 2 -13.75 -23.18 5.50
N ALA A 3 -12.66 -23.32 4.77
CA ALA A 3 -11.34 -22.87 5.20
C ALA A 3 -11.34 -21.35 5.29
N THR A 4 -11.41 -20.84 6.53
CA THR A 4 -11.11 -19.45 6.84
C THR A 4 -9.61 -19.25 6.66
N GLY A 5 -9.21 -18.82 5.47
CA GLY A 5 -7.92 -18.18 5.28
C GLY A 5 -7.92 -16.87 6.05
N ILE A 6 -7.53 -16.91 7.32
CA ILE A 6 -7.29 -15.71 8.12
C ILE A 6 -5.99 -15.09 7.61
N THR A 7 -6.09 -14.20 6.62
CA THR A 7 -5.12 -13.10 6.49
C THR A 7 -5.78 -11.87 7.13
N THR A 8 -5.96 -11.93 8.45
CA THR A 8 -6.15 -10.73 9.26
C THR A 8 -4.83 -9.99 9.26
N GLY A 9 -4.79 -8.87 8.54
CA GLY A 9 -3.68 -7.92 8.57
C GLY A 9 -4.12 -6.61 7.93
N TYR A 10 -4.48 -5.65 8.78
CA TYR A 10 -4.69 -4.24 8.47
C TYR A 10 -3.71 -3.73 7.41
N GLY A 11 -4.22 -3.11 6.33
CA GLY A 11 -3.46 -2.33 5.36
C GLY A 11 -2.12 -2.95 4.95
N ALA A 12 -2.14 -4.00 4.15
CA ALA A 12 -0.92 -4.46 3.50
C ALA A 12 -0.43 -3.36 2.55
N MET A 13 0.62 -2.64 2.94
CA MET A 13 1.38 -1.78 2.03
C MET A 13 1.97 -2.67 0.93
N ARG A 14 1.35 -2.68 -0.25
CA ARG A 14 1.92 -3.32 -1.42
C ARG A 14 2.75 -2.29 -2.15
N MET A 15 4.01 -2.62 -2.44
CA MET A 15 4.81 -1.80 -3.35
C MET A 15 4.30 -2.07 -4.76
N THR A 16 3.25 -1.38 -5.15
CA THR A 16 2.60 -1.54 -6.45
C THR A 16 2.40 -0.18 -7.09
N ALA A 17 3.06 0.00 -8.24
CA ALA A 17 2.80 1.04 -9.22
C ALA A 17 3.43 0.64 -10.57
N ASP A 18 4.55 -0.09 -10.54
CA ASP A 18 5.31 -0.57 -11.69
C ASP A 18 6.26 -1.71 -11.29
N GLN A 19 6.76 -2.49 -12.26
CA GLN A 19 7.87 -3.43 -12.00
C GLN A 19 9.08 -2.67 -11.40
N PRO A 20 9.72 -3.22 -10.36
CA PRO A 20 10.88 -2.59 -9.74
C PRO A 20 12.02 -2.48 -10.76
N LEU A 21 12.91 -1.53 -10.54
CA LEU A 21 14.14 -1.42 -11.32
C LEU A 21 14.89 -2.75 -11.30
N LYS A 22 15.44 -3.18 -12.44
CA LYS A 22 16.19 -4.44 -12.52
C LYS A 22 17.49 -4.39 -11.71
N ASN A 23 18.11 -3.21 -11.65
CA ASN A 23 19.38 -2.97 -10.98
C ASN A 23 19.24 -1.95 -9.86
N ALA A 24 20.30 -1.78 -9.07
CA ALA A 24 20.42 -0.72 -8.09
C ALA A 24 20.16 0.66 -8.72
N PRO A 25 19.38 1.54 -8.07
CA PRO A 25 19.26 2.93 -8.49
C PRO A 25 20.62 3.62 -8.48
N ARG A 26 20.76 4.68 -9.29
CA ARG A 26 22.01 5.45 -9.38
C ARG A 26 22.46 5.92 -7.99
N GLY A 27 23.73 5.71 -7.67
CA GLY A 27 24.33 6.16 -6.41
C GLY A 27 24.19 5.18 -5.24
N TRP A 28 23.57 4.02 -5.43
CA TRP A 28 23.43 3.00 -4.38
C TRP A 28 24.19 1.72 -4.71
N PRO A 29 24.97 1.16 -3.76
CA PRO A 29 25.56 -0.18 -3.90
C PRO A 29 24.47 -1.25 -4.03
N ILE A 30 24.74 -2.31 -4.80
CA ILE A 30 23.80 -3.42 -4.96
C ILE A 30 23.59 -4.20 -3.65
N ASP A 31 24.58 -4.23 -2.77
CA ASP A 31 24.50 -4.91 -1.46
C ASP A 31 23.97 -4.00 -0.34
N TYR A 32 23.42 -2.83 -0.68
CA TYR A 32 22.89 -1.90 0.32
C TYR A 32 21.70 -2.54 1.07
N PRO A 33 21.63 -2.47 2.41
CA PRO A 33 20.63 -3.20 3.21
C PRO A 33 19.16 -2.94 2.81
N ARG A 34 18.87 -1.80 2.18
CA ARG A 34 17.51 -1.40 1.75
C ARG A 34 17.35 -1.37 0.23
N ILE A 35 18.27 -1.97 -0.53
CA ILE A 35 18.26 -1.88 -2.00
C ILE A 35 16.96 -2.40 -2.60
N ASN A 36 16.37 -3.44 -2.01
CA ASN A 36 15.12 -4.02 -2.45
C ASN A 36 13.98 -3.01 -2.39
N PHE A 37 13.99 -2.11 -1.40
CA PHE A 37 13.00 -1.04 -1.27
C PHE A 37 13.25 0.11 -2.25
N LEU A 38 14.52 0.51 -2.43
CA LEU A 38 14.90 1.61 -3.32
C LEU A 38 14.69 1.31 -4.80
N ARG A 39 14.59 0.03 -5.18
CA ARG A 39 14.26 -0.39 -6.55
C ARG A 39 12.80 -0.16 -6.90
N TRP A 40 11.91 -0.02 -5.92
CA TRP A 40 10.51 0.27 -6.18
C TRP A 40 10.32 1.73 -6.54
N LYS A 41 9.51 1.97 -7.57
CA LYS A 41 9.24 3.32 -8.10
C LYS A 41 8.10 4.03 -7.36
N GLY A 42 7.39 3.32 -6.50
CA GLY A 42 6.25 3.82 -5.77
C GLY A 42 5.83 2.84 -4.69
N ALA A 43 5.05 3.36 -3.75
CA ALA A 43 4.39 2.59 -2.71
C ALA A 43 2.88 2.84 -2.80
N ALA A 44 2.08 1.80 -2.55
CA ALA A 44 0.64 1.90 -2.50
C ALA A 44 0.13 1.31 -1.18
N VAL A 45 -0.83 2.01 -0.58
CA VAL A 45 -1.66 1.44 0.46
C VAL A 45 -2.85 0.81 -0.23
N VAL A 46 -3.05 -0.48 0.00
CA VAL A 46 -4.14 -1.24 -0.60
C VAL A 46 -4.99 -1.81 0.52
N GLN A 47 -6.29 -1.51 0.47
CA GLN A 47 -7.29 -2.20 1.26
C GLN A 47 -8.10 -3.09 0.31
N GLU A 48 -8.02 -4.39 0.56
CA GLU A 48 -8.77 -5.42 -0.16
C GLU A 48 -9.88 -5.94 0.76
N TRP A 49 -11.01 -6.28 0.16
CA TRP A 49 -12.13 -6.94 0.82
C TRP A 49 -12.66 -8.03 -0.11
N ASP A 50 -13.13 -9.12 0.47
CA ASP A 50 -13.96 -10.06 -0.27
C ASP A 50 -15.32 -9.43 -0.58
N THR A 51 -15.95 -9.85 -1.67
CA THR A 51 -17.27 -9.37 -2.07
C THR A 51 -18.28 -9.64 -0.96
N ASP A 52 -18.98 -8.59 -0.52
CA ASP A 52 -19.95 -8.67 0.58
C ASP A 52 -21.19 -7.80 0.28
N ALA A 53 -22.31 -8.12 0.92
CA ALA A 53 -23.62 -7.54 0.65
C ALA A 53 -23.65 -6.02 0.87
N TRP A 54 -22.90 -5.50 1.84
CA TRP A 54 -22.84 -4.07 2.13
C TRP A 54 -22.30 -3.24 0.95
N MET A 55 -21.48 -3.85 0.07
CA MET A 55 -20.90 -3.18 -1.10
C MET A 55 -21.95 -2.76 -2.14
N TYR A 56 -23.13 -3.36 -2.11
CA TYR A 56 -24.26 -3.01 -2.98
C TYR A 56 -25.20 -1.96 -2.37
N THR A 57 -24.80 -1.37 -1.24
CA THR A 57 -25.59 -0.36 -0.52
C THR A 57 -24.85 0.97 -0.46
N SER A 58 -25.53 2.03 0.01
CA SER A 58 -24.91 3.34 0.22
C SER A 58 -23.80 3.33 1.29
N GLN A 59 -23.68 2.27 2.10
CA GLN A 59 -22.59 2.08 3.06
C GLN A 59 -21.22 2.14 2.40
N VAL A 60 -21.11 1.75 1.13
CA VAL A 60 -19.83 1.75 0.39
C VAL A 60 -19.12 3.11 0.41
N HIS A 61 -19.89 4.20 0.42
CA HIS A 61 -19.33 5.54 0.48
C HIS A 61 -18.70 5.85 1.84
N ALA A 62 -19.28 5.33 2.93
CA ALA A 62 -18.73 5.53 4.28
C ALA A 62 -17.42 4.75 4.45
N GLU A 63 -17.39 3.49 4.03
CA GLU A 63 -16.19 2.64 4.10
C GLU A 63 -15.06 3.21 3.24
N ASN A 64 -15.35 3.62 1.99
CA ASN A 64 -14.34 4.25 1.14
C ASN A 64 -13.76 5.53 1.77
N ARG A 65 -14.61 6.40 2.33
CA ARG A 65 -14.13 7.61 3.02
C ARG A 65 -13.27 7.26 4.23
N ALA A 66 -13.64 6.24 4.99
CA ALA A 66 -12.86 5.79 6.15
C ALA A 66 -11.47 5.30 5.73
N VAL A 67 -11.37 4.52 4.65
CA VAL A 67 -10.07 4.08 4.11
C VAL A 67 -9.22 5.25 3.63
N TRP A 68 -9.80 6.21 2.90
CA TRP A 68 -9.05 7.39 2.46
C TRP A 68 -8.54 8.23 3.64
N ALA A 69 -9.36 8.41 4.67
CA ALA A 69 -8.94 9.11 5.89
C ALA A 69 -7.82 8.34 6.64
N ALA A 70 -7.86 7.00 6.63
CA ALA A 70 -6.82 6.19 7.25
C ALA A 70 -5.43 6.32 6.58
N VAL A 71 -5.37 6.80 5.33
CA VAL A 71 -4.12 7.06 4.61
C VAL A 71 -3.50 8.42 4.96
N ASP A 72 -4.23 9.31 5.63
CA ASP A 72 -3.74 10.67 5.95
C ASP A 72 -2.40 10.71 6.69
N PRO A 73 -2.09 9.84 7.68
CA PRO A 73 -0.77 9.82 8.32
C PRO A 73 0.38 9.54 7.35
N LEU A 74 0.16 8.67 6.35
CA LEU A 74 1.15 8.39 5.32
C LEU A 74 1.31 9.59 4.38
N ARG A 75 0.21 10.24 3.99
CA ARG A 75 0.26 11.47 3.20
C ARG A 75 1.07 12.54 3.94
N ALA A 76 0.77 12.79 5.21
CA ALA A 76 1.48 13.78 6.01
C ALA A 76 2.98 13.47 6.10
N TRP A 77 3.35 12.20 6.30
CA TRP A 77 4.75 11.80 6.28
C TRP A 77 5.44 12.07 4.93
N LEU A 78 4.76 11.76 3.81
CA LEU A 78 5.29 12.03 2.47
C LEU A 78 5.45 13.54 2.22
N ASP A 79 4.48 14.34 2.64
CA ASP A 79 4.55 15.79 2.52
C ASP A 79 5.76 16.34 3.31
N ASP A 80 5.99 15.85 4.52
CA ASP A 80 7.09 16.28 5.38
C ASP A 80 8.49 15.83 4.90
N HIS A 81 8.61 14.67 4.24
CA HIS A 81 9.90 14.02 3.98
C HIS A 81 10.27 13.84 2.51
N VAL A 82 9.31 13.97 1.59
CA VAL A 82 9.48 13.60 0.17
C VAL A 82 9.17 14.76 -0.77
N SER A 83 8.44 15.80 -0.32
CA SER A 83 8.19 16.98 -1.16
C SER A 83 9.51 17.68 -1.53
N GLN A 84 9.83 17.68 -2.83
CA GLN A 84 10.98 18.33 -3.48
C GLN A 84 10.49 18.99 -4.77
#